data_AF-A0A4Z0QCL3-F1
#
_entry.id   AF-A0A4Z0QCL3-F1
#
_cell.length_a   1.000
_cell.length_b   1.000
_cell.length_c   1.000
_cell.angle_alpha   90.00
_cell.angle_beta   90.00
_cell.angle_gamma   90.00
#
_symmetry.space_group_name_H-M   'P 1'
#
loop_
_entity.id
_entity.type
_entity.pdbx_description
1 polymer ?
#
loop_
_entity_poly.entity_id
_entity_poly.type
_entity_poly.pdbx_seq_one_letter_code
_entity_poly.pdbx_strand_id
1 'polypeptide(L)'
;MSRFCTLFVFSIFSLLALLLATASYAAPPVEWKFTLTKTGGNYTLTPPSDGFSTDQPNAITDQVTISITCTGASCTDVELYLTAAGALPLSPVAAATSSTVSYVIKREAVPRTTEQFSSILIFKVKNAGGTATEVGKFNVYDGKAPSGEDKNGSGNSGSSGSLIECLRGRTFRGAYDEAANRALFVVTSTGNVLARPIGQIDEDDEIIVKVVGLTSQLEGLQVKQTSAFRDGTALRILGEAPASTSEQKITEQSTDECGEITLSAGNGFDPGKGTIELSQLKGGESVPITSFDFLVNPLYAGAFSFGPAYSKLGNYTYGYVATGADTTLTVTDRESPRIHYVLAYTPFIWGNRDVAKLKSLRFYEHFNPTIALTVRNTFDNAFIGISGDLFRNSAFFTVGQHIGKVSRLDPNAGLNVGDKLTPGKRTIPTVRSWENDWFFSVTIDLRAALRFFNAGLASAPR
;
A
#
# COMPACT_ATOMS: atom_id res chain seq x y z
N MET A 1 -7.25 -31.55 23.36
CA MET A 1 -6.23 -30.78 22.64
C MET A 1 -6.00 -31.26 21.20
N SER A 2 -5.77 -32.56 20.92
CA SER A 2 -5.44 -32.98 19.54
C SER A 2 -6.55 -32.73 18.49
N ARG A 3 -7.83 -32.92 18.85
CA ARG A 3 -8.97 -32.66 17.94
C ARG A 3 -9.22 -31.18 17.64
N PHE A 4 -8.80 -30.28 18.52
CA PHE A 4 -8.99 -28.83 18.35
C PHE A 4 -7.92 -28.25 17.41
N CYS A 5 -6.71 -28.82 17.42
CA CYS A 5 -5.65 -28.49 16.47
C CYS A 5 -6.05 -28.84 15.03
N THR A 6 -6.75 -29.97 14.83
CA THR A 6 -7.15 -30.44 13.49
C THR A 6 -8.21 -29.54 12.84
N LEU A 7 -9.21 -29.08 13.61
CA LEU A 7 -10.27 -28.20 13.10
C LEU A 7 -9.77 -26.78 12.78
N PHE A 8 -8.84 -26.25 13.58
CA PHE A 8 -8.27 -24.93 13.35
C PHE A 8 -7.34 -24.91 12.13
N VAL A 9 -6.54 -25.97 11.93
CA VAL A 9 -5.71 -26.15 10.74
C VAL A 9 -6.59 -26.26 9.48
N PHE A 10 -7.69 -27.03 9.53
CA PHE A 10 -8.59 -27.17 8.38
C PHE A 10 -9.23 -25.85 7.94
N SER A 11 -9.70 -25.01 8.87
CA SER A 11 -10.30 -23.70 8.50
C SER A 11 -9.29 -22.72 7.90
N ILE A 12 -8.04 -22.73 8.36
CA ILE A 12 -6.97 -21.91 7.77
C ILE A 12 -6.64 -22.38 6.35
N PHE A 13 -6.56 -23.70 6.13
CA PHE A 13 -6.30 -24.25 4.79
C PHE A 13 -7.45 -24.00 3.81
N SER A 14 -8.71 -24.04 4.25
CA SER A 14 -9.85 -23.71 3.38
C SER A 14 -9.90 -22.23 3.00
N LEU A 15 -9.56 -21.32 3.92
CA LEU A 15 -9.48 -19.88 3.61
C LEU A 15 -8.30 -19.58 2.66
N LEU A 16 -7.15 -20.24 2.86
CA LEU A 16 -5.98 -20.14 1.98
C LEU A 16 -6.26 -20.71 0.58
N ALA A 17 -6.98 -21.84 0.49
CA ALA A 17 -7.38 -22.43 -0.78
C ALA A 17 -8.37 -21.55 -1.56
N LEU A 18 -9.31 -20.88 -0.86
CA LEU A 18 -10.24 -19.94 -1.49
C LEU A 18 -9.52 -18.68 -2.01
N LEU A 19 -8.52 -18.18 -1.27
CA LEU A 19 -7.66 -17.07 -1.70
C LEU A 19 -6.75 -17.43 -2.89
N LEU A 20 -6.29 -18.68 -2.97
CA LEU A 20 -5.49 -19.18 -4.09
C LEU A 20 -6.35 -19.48 -5.34
N ALA A 21 -7.63 -19.86 -5.17
CA ALA A 21 -8.52 -20.18 -6.27
C ALA A 21 -9.03 -18.95 -7.05
N THR A 22 -8.93 -17.74 -6.49
CA THR A 22 -9.26 -16.49 -7.20
C THR A 22 -8.12 -15.94 -8.06
N ALA A 23 -6.95 -16.57 -8.04
CA ALA A 23 -5.86 -16.22 -8.94
C ALA A 23 -5.97 -17.03 -10.24
N SER A 24 -6.08 -16.32 -11.38
CA SER A 24 -5.85 -16.78 -12.77
C SER A 24 -7.06 -16.78 -13.72
N TYR A 25 -7.82 -15.68 -13.78
CA TYR A 25 -8.38 -15.27 -15.08
C TYR A 25 -7.31 -14.44 -15.80
N ALA A 26 -6.46 -15.10 -16.58
CA ALA A 26 -5.53 -14.39 -17.47
C ALA A 26 -6.37 -13.70 -18.56
N ALA A 27 -6.43 -12.37 -18.51
CA ALA A 27 -7.05 -11.59 -19.58
C ALA A 27 -6.32 -11.92 -20.91
N PRO A 28 -7.03 -12.00 -22.04
CA PRO A 28 -6.40 -12.20 -23.33
C PRO A 28 -5.36 -11.09 -23.59
N PRO A 29 -4.21 -11.41 -24.22
CA PRO A 29 -3.18 -10.43 -24.50
C PRO A 29 -3.73 -9.31 -25.39
N VAL A 30 -3.43 -8.07 -25.02
CA VAL A 30 -3.87 -6.87 -25.75
C VAL A 30 -2.97 -6.67 -26.96
N GLU A 31 -3.56 -6.51 -28.15
CA GLU A 31 -2.83 -6.25 -29.40
C GLU A 31 -3.16 -4.86 -29.97
N TRP A 32 -2.13 -4.09 -30.34
CA TRP A 32 -2.24 -2.81 -31.04
C TRP A 32 -1.74 -2.93 -32.47
N LYS A 33 -2.57 -2.58 -33.44
CA LYS A 33 -2.26 -2.70 -34.88
C LYS A 33 -2.03 -1.34 -35.51
N PHE A 34 -0.82 -1.09 -35.99
CA PHE A 34 -0.43 0.13 -36.69
C PHE A 34 -0.22 -0.15 -38.17
N THR A 35 -0.44 0.87 -39.00
CA THR A 35 -0.14 0.80 -40.44
C THR A 35 0.86 1.89 -40.81
N LEU A 36 2.01 1.49 -41.34
CA LEU A 36 3.03 2.41 -41.86
C LEU A 36 2.94 2.48 -43.38
N THR A 37 2.57 3.63 -43.92
CA THR A 37 2.46 3.86 -45.36
C THR A 37 3.58 4.77 -45.84
N LYS A 38 4.26 4.41 -46.94
CA LYS A 38 5.22 5.29 -47.61
C LYS A 38 4.64 5.76 -48.95
N THR A 39 4.55 7.07 -49.13
CA THR A 39 4.05 7.70 -50.36
C THR A 39 4.95 8.86 -50.75
N GLY A 40 5.55 8.80 -51.94
CA GLY A 40 6.40 9.89 -52.45
C GLY A 40 7.61 10.25 -51.55
N GLY A 41 8.18 9.25 -50.85
CA GLY A 41 9.31 9.45 -49.94
C GLY A 41 8.93 9.82 -48.50
N ASN A 42 7.67 10.18 -48.25
CA ASN A 42 7.16 10.48 -46.91
C ASN A 42 6.57 9.23 -46.25
N TYR A 43 6.76 9.11 -44.94
CA TYR A 43 6.20 8.04 -44.11
C TYR A 43 5.03 8.59 -43.29
N THR A 44 3.91 7.85 -43.29
CA THR A 44 2.73 8.15 -42.48
C THR A 44 2.43 6.93 -41.62
N LEU A 45 2.38 7.11 -40.30
CA LEU A 45 2.03 6.06 -39.35
C LEU A 45 0.58 6.27 -38.89
N THR A 46 -0.29 5.32 -39.23
CA THR A 46 -1.70 5.32 -38.85
C THR A 46 -1.88 4.50 -37.57
N PRO A 47 -2.51 5.06 -36.52
CA PRO A 47 -2.79 4.34 -35.28
C PRO A 47 -3.88 3.26 -35.46
N PRO A 48 -4.10 2.38 -34.46
CA PRO A 48 -5.17 1.38 -34.48
C PRO A 48 -6.55 2.01 -34.72
N SER A 49 -7.33 1.42 -35.62
CA SER A 49 -8.69 1.86 -35.99
C SER A 49 -9.69 1.78 -34.85
N ASP A 50 -9.48 0.83 -33.93
CA ASP A 50 -10.47 0.48 -32.90
C ASP A 50 -10.37 1.41 -31.68
N GLY A 51 -9.48 2.42 -31.76
CA GLY A 51 -9.13 3.28 -30.63
C GLY A 51 -8.40 2.50 -29.54
N PHE A 52 -7.55 3.18 -28.80
CA PHE A 52 -7.12 2.66 -27.51
C PHE A 52 -8.35 2.83 -26.61
N SER A 53 -9.04 1.74 -26.29
CA SER A 53 -10.26 1.79 -25.47
C SER A 53 -9.97 2.62 -24.20
N THR A 54 -10.48 3.85 -24.18
CA THR A 54 -10.22 4.84 -23.13
C THR A 54 -10.90 4.48 -21.81
N ASP A 55 -11.76 3.45 -21.83
CA ASP A 55 -12.53 3.01 -20.67
C ASP A 55 -11.75 2.06 -19.75
N GLN A 56 -10.50 1.72 -20.12
CA GLN A 56 -9.60 0.88 -19.34
C GLN A 56 -8.22 1.55 -19.21
N PRO A 57 -8.04 2.58 -18.35
CA PRO A 57 -6.76 3.27 -18.13
C PRO A 57 -5.62 2.39 -17.55
N ASN A 58 -5.81 1.07 -17.50
CA ASN A 58 -4.86 0.05 -17.04
C ASN A 58 -4.53 -1.00 -18.14
N ALA A 59 -4.59 -0.63 -19.43
CA ALA A 59 -4.61 -1.55 -20.58
C ALA A 59 -3.43 -2.55 -20.68
N ILE A 60 -2.32 -2.36 -19.95
CA ILE A 60 -1.24 -3.36 -19.86
C ILE A 60 -1.37 -4.11 -18.53
N THR A 61 -2.20 -5.17 -18.51
CA THR A 61 -2.32 -6.07 -17.35
C THR A 61 -1.08 -6.94 -17.19
N ASP A 62 -0.53 -7.45 -18.30
CA ASP A 62 0.64 -8.32 -18.32
C ASP A 62 1.59 -7.98 -19.48
N GLN A 63 1.10 -7.95 -20.71
CA GLN A 63 1.87 -7.53 -21.89
C GLN A 63 0.97 -6.95 -22.99
N VAL A 64 1.56 -6.13 -23.86
CA VAL A 64 0.96 -5.64 -25.09
C VAL A 64 1.80 -6.08 -26.29
N THR A 65 1.13 -6.59 -27.32
CA THR A 65 1.74 -6.87 -28.63
C THR A 65 1.47 -5.70 -29.57
N ILE A 66 2.52 -5.12 -30.14
CA ILE A 66 2.44 -4.07 -31.15
C ILE A 66 2.74 -4.69 -32.51
N SER A 67 1.73 -4.74 -33.38
CA SER A 67 1.84 -5.26 -34.75
C SER A 67 1.82 -4.10 -35.74
N ILE A 68 2.82 -4.02 -36.61
CA ILE A 68 2.95 -2.97 -37.62
C ILE A 68 2.86 -3.61 -39.00
N THR A 69 1.95 -3.12 -39.83
CA THR A 69 1.82 -3.50 -41.24
C THR A 69 2.37 -2.40 -42.14
N CYS A 70 3.29 -2.72 -43.04
CA CYS A 70 3.93 -1.76 -43.94
C CYS A 70 3.33 -1.81 -45.36
N THR A 71 3.01 -0.64 -45.91
CA THR A 71 2.54 -0.47 -47.29
C THR A 71 3.45 0.52 -48.03
N GLY A 72 4.17 0.05 -49.05
CA GLY A 72 5.14 0.86 -49.79
C GLY A 72 6.49 1.08 -49.07
N ALA A 73 6.65 0.55 -47.86
CA ALA A 73 7.90 0.51 -47.08
C ALA A 73 8.24 -0.94 -46.70
N SER A 74 9.50 -1.22 -46.37
CA SER A 74 9.89 -2.50 -45.77
C SER A 74 9.75 -2.46 -44.25
N CYS A 75 9.01 -3.40 -43.68
CA CYS A 75 8.90 -3.54 -42.22
C CYS A 75 10.20 -4.02 -41.56
N THR A 76 11.19 -4.50 -42.33
CA THR A 76 12.56 -4.78 -41.84
C THR A 76 13.31 -3.54 -41.40
N ASP A 77 12.90 -2.36 -41.88
CA ASP A 77 13.57 -1.10 -41.63
C ASP A 77 12.96 -0.34 -40.43
N VAL A 78 11.88 -0.89 -39.85
CA VAL A 78 11.18 -0.29 -38.72
C VAL A 78 11.90 -0.64 -37.42
N GLU A 79 12.17 0.38 -36.61
CA GLU A 79 12.69 0.26 -35.26
C GLU A 79 11.70 0.89 -34.28
N LEU A 80 11.47 0.21 -33.15
CA LEU A 80 10.59 0.70 -32.09
C LEU A 80 11.40 0.94 -30.83
N TYR A 81 11.21 2.10 -30.20
CA TYR A 81 11.88 2.49 -28.96
C TYR A 81 10.86 2.79 -27.87
N LEU A 82 11.16 2.40 -26.64
CA LEU A 82 10.40 2.77 -25.45
C LEU A 82 11.22 3.74 -24.60
N THR A 83 10.66 4.91 -24.28
CA THR A 83 11.39 6.00 -23.59
C THR A 83 11.48 5.90 -22.08
N ALA A 84 10.99 4.80 -21.48
CA ALA A 84 11.09 4.56 -20.06
C ALA A 84 12.56 4.55 -19.58
N ALA A 85 12.99 5.60 -18.87
CA ALA A 85 14.33 5.74 -18.28
C ALA A 85 15.52 5.68 -19.27
N GLY A 86 15.32 6.17 -20.49
CA GLY A 86 16.30 6.14 -21.58
C GLY A 86 15.75 5.31 -22.74
N ALA A 87 15.76 5.85 -23.96
CA ALA A 87 15.14 5.19 -25.12
C ALA A 87 15.74 3.80 -25.37
N LEU A 88 15.04 2.75 -24.94
CA LEU A 88 15.45 1.36 -25.11
C LEU A 88 14.91 0.85 -26.46
N PRO A 89 15.77 0.38 -27.39
CA PRO A 89 15.31 -0.27 -28.59
C PRO A 89 14.63 -1.60 -28.24
N LEU A 90 13.45 -1.83 -28.80
CA LEU A 90 12.72 -3.08 -28.67
C LEU A 90 13.15 -4.05 -29.77
N SER A 91 13.28 -5.33 -29.41
CA SER A 91 13.52 -6.39 -30.39
C SER A 91 12.19 -6.94 -30.92
N PRO A 92 12.09 -7.20 -32.23
CA PRO A 92 10.95 -7.92 -32.80
C PRO A 92 10.78 -9.32 -32.16
N VAL A 93 9.54 -9.74 -31.96
CA VAL A 93 9.21 -11.08 -31.41
C VAL A 93 9.57 -12.19 -32.40
N ALA A 94 9.50 -11.89 -33.69
CA ALA A 94 9.89 -12.75 -34.79
C ALA A 94 10.64 -11.93 -35.84
N ALA A 95 11.36 -12.60 -36.75
CA ALA A 95 12.04 -11.93 -37.84
C ALA A 95 11.05 -11.07 -38.64
N ALA A 96 11.35 -9.76 -38.75
CA ALA A 96 10.52 -8.84 -39.51
C ALA A 96 10.45 -9.28 -40.97
N THR A 97 9.26 -9.18 -41.56
CA THR A 97 9.08 -9.39 -43.00
C THR A 97 9.03 -8.05 -43.72
N SER A 98 8.95 -8.06 -45.05
CA SER A 98 8.75 -6.82 -45.81
C SER A 98 7.41 -6.15 -45.50
N SER A 99 6.39 -6.91 -45.08
CA SER A 99 5.02 -6.40 -44.88
C SER A 99 4.60 -6.29 -43.42
N THR A 100 5.21 -7.03 -42.49
CA THR A 100 4.81 -7.02 -41.07
C THR A 100 5.98 -7.14 -40.11
N VAL A 101 5.86 -6.51 -38.94
CA VAL A 101 6.75 -6.69 -37.78
C VAL A 101 5.94 -6.57 -36.48
N SER A 102 6.28 -7.39 -35.48
CA SER A 102 5.61 -7.36 -34.17
C SER A 102 6.60 -7.23 -33.02
N TYR A 103 6.23 -6.45 -32.00
CA TYR A 103 6.98 -6.21 -30.78
C TYR A 103 6.14 -6.59 -29.56
N VAL A 104 6.77 -7.02 -28.47
CA VAL A 104 6.07 -7.27 -27.20
C VAL A 104 6.64 -6.35 -26.14
N ILE A 105 5.74 -5.64 -25.46
CA ILE A 105 6.06 -4.82 -24.29
C ILE A 105 5.43 -5.50 -23.09
N LYS A 106 6.29 -6.02 -22.22
CA LYS A 106 5.86 -6.55 -20.93
C LYS A 106 5.57 -5.42 -19.95
N ARG A 107 4.65 -5.63 -19.02
CA ARG A 107 4.25 -4.66 -17.99
C ARG A 107 5.45 -4.17 -17.18
N GLU A 108 6.41 -5.04 -16.91
CA GLU A 108 7.65 -4.72 -16.17
C GLU A 108 8.55 -3.71 -16.90
N ALA A 109 8.45 -3.60 -18.23
CA ALA A 109 9.22 -2.63 -19.01
C ALA A 109 8.60 -1.22 -19.01
N VAL A 110 7.38 -1.07 -18.48
CA VAL A 110 6.64 0.19 -18.43
C VAL A 110 6.56 0.64 -16.96
N PRO A 111 7.37 1.62 -16.53
CA PRO A 111 7.41 2.06 -15.14
C PRO A 111 6.02 2.51 -14.69
N ARG A 112 5.51 1.97 -13.57
CA ARG A 112 4.30 2.51 -12.93
C ARG A 112 4.64 3.82 -12.24
N THR A 113 4.70 4.91 -12.98
CA THR A 113 4.67 6.25 -12.41
C THR A 113 3.21 6.68 -12.28
N THR A 114 2.89 7.44 -11.23
CA THR A 114 1.55 8.04 -11.03
C THR A 114 1.23 9.12 -12.06
N GLU A 115 2.20 9.52 -12.88
CA GLU A 115 2.02 10.38 -14.04
C GLU A 115 1.87 9.49 -15.28
N GLN A 116 0.64 9.39 -15.80
CA GLN A 116 0.23 8.57 -16.96
C GLN A 116 0.90 8.94 -18.31
N PHE A 117 2.07 9.62 -18.30
CA PHE A 117 2.64 10.29 -19.47
C PHE A 117 4.13 10.01 -19.71
N SER A 118 4.83 9.23 -18.86
CA SER A 118 6.29 9.09 -18.99
C SER A 118 6.77 7.98 -19.92
N SER A 119 5.87 7.17 -20.49
CA SER A 119 6.23 6.08 -21.41
C SER A 119 5.72 6.38 -22.81
N ILE A 120 6.61 6.85 -23.68
CA ILE A 120 6.34 7.14 -25.09
C ILE A 120 7.00 6.07 -25.96
N LEU A 121 6.23 5.52 -26.89
CA LEU A 121 6.70 4.72 -28.01
C LEU A 121 7.15 5.63 -29.14
N ILE A 122 8.39 5.46 -29.58
CA ILE A 122 8.95 6.19 -30.72
C ILE A 122 9.14 5.20 -31.87
N PHE A 123 8.49 5.48 -32.99
CA PHE A 123 8.60 4.71 -34.21
C PHE A 123 9.64 5.37 -35.10
N LYS A 124 10.67 4.62 -35.50
CA LYS A 124 11.68 5.08 -36.45
C LYS A 124 11.75 4.14 -37.65
N VAL A 125 12.17 4.69 -38.79
CA VAL A 125 12.39 3.92 -40.01
C VAL A 125 13.78 4.24 -40.55
N LYS A 126 14.58 3.20 -40.82
CA LYS A 126 15.87 3.34 -41.50
C LYS A 126 15.66 3.71 -42.96
N ASN A 127 16.28 4.81 -43.38
CA ASN A 127 16.36 5.17 -44.78
C ASN A 127 17.48 4.36 -45.47
N ALA A 128 17.55 4.42 -46.81
CA ALA A 128 18.56 3.72 -47.61
C ALA A 128 20.02 4.06 -47.20
N GLY A 129 20.25 5.21 -46.57
CA GLY A 129 21.55 5.61 -46.02
C GLY A 129 21.85 5.09 -44.60
N GLY A 130 21.00 4.21 -44.03
CA GLY A 130 21.16 3.65 -42.68
C GLY A 130 20.67 4.56 -41.54
N THR A 131 20.42 5.85 -41.80
CA THR A 131 19.91 6.79 -40.80
C THR A 131 18.44 6.50 -40.48
N ALA A 132 18.13 6.30 -39.19
CA ALA A 132 16.77 6.13 -38.70
C ALA A 132 16.06 7.48 -38.51
N THR A 133 14.90 7.65 -39.17
CA THR A 133 14.06 8.86 -39.05
C THR A 133 12.83 8.56 -38.22
N GLU A 134 12.48 9.46 -37.31
CA GLU A 134 11.25 9.33 -36.52
C GLU A 134 10.00 9.56 -37.38
N VAL A 135 9.06 8.62 -37.32
CA VAL A 135 7.80 8.66 -38.09
C VAL A 135 6.55 8.82 -37.21
N GLY A 136 6.68 8.63 -35.89
CA GLY A 136 5.59 8.88 -34.95
C GLY A 136 5.94 8.63 -33.48
N LYS A 137 5.14 9.21 -32.59
CA LYS A 137 5.20 9.05 -31.14
C LYS A 137 3.82 8.71 -30.59
N PHE A 138 3.74 7.78 -29.64
CA PHE A 138 2.49 7.39 -28.99
C PHE A 138 2.70 7.18 -27.49
N ASN A 139 1.80 7.71 -26.66
CA ASN A 139 1.82 7.43 -25.24
C ASN A 139 1.28 6.01 -24.98
N VAL A 140 2.00 5.22 -24.20
CA VAL A 140 1.66 3.82 -23.89
C VAL A 140 0.36 3.71 -23.06
N TYR A 141 -0.04 4.75 -22.34
CA TYR A 141 -1.22 4.67 -21.46
C TYR A 141 -2.55 4.96 -22.16
N ASP A 142 -2.57 5.95 -23.05
CA ASP A 142 -3.79 6.38 -23.75
C ASP A 142 -3.73 6.15 -25.26
N GLY A 143 -2.56 5.75 -25.78
CA GLY A 143 -2.28 5.57 -27.20
C GLY A 143 -2.53 6.79 -28.08
N LYS A 144 -2.57 7.97 -27.47
CA LYS A 144 -2.68 9.22 -28.22
C LYS A 144 -1.28 9.71 -28.58
N ALA A 145 -1.21 10.45 -29.67
CA ALA A 145 -0.03 11.25 -29.95
C ALA A 145 0.13 12.27 -28.80
N PRO A 146 1.36 12.52 -28.31
CA PRO A 146 1.59 13.54 -27.29
C PRO A 146 0.99 14.88 -27.75
N SER A 147 0.08 15.45 -26.97
CA SER A 147 -0.55 16.72 -27.31
C SER A 147 0.47 17.85 -27.10
N GLY A 148 1.04 18.35 -28.19
CA GLY A 148 1.82 19.60 -28.19
C GLY A 148 3.29 19.41 -28.56
N GLU A 149 3.58 19.40 -29.86
CA GLU A 149 4.84 19.91 -30.40
C GLU A 149 4.55 20.38 -31.83
N ASP A 150 4.29 21.67 -31.98
CA ASP A 150 4.16 22.31 -33.30
C ASP A 150 5.45 22.10 -34.09
N LYS A 151 5.38 21.31 -35.17
CA LYS A 151 6.52 20.90 -36.01
C LYS A 151 7.13 22.03 -36.87
N ASN A 152 6.96 23.30 -36.51
CA ASN A 152 7.35 24.44 -37.36
C ASN A 152 8.53 25.30 -36.84
N GLY A 153 9.35 24.79 -35.92
CA GLY A 153 10.54 25.49 -35.42
C GLY A 153 11.86 25.03 -36.04
N SER A 154 12.16 25.44 -37.29
CA SER A 154 13.53 25.37 -37.83
C SER A 154 14.36 26.53 -37.27
N GLY A 155 15.18 26.30 -36.24
CA GLY A 155 16.06 27.32 -35.68
C GLY A 155 17.26 26.73 -34.91
N ASN A 156 18.45 26.89 -35.51
CA ASN A 156 19.80 26.84 -34.93
C ASN A 156 20.01 26.07 -33.61
N SER A 157 20.60 24.87 -33.74
CA SER A 157 21.31 24.16 -32.68
C SER A 157 22.63 24.87 -32.33
N GLY A 158 22.54 25.97 -31.59
CA GLY A 158 23.67 26.50 -30.82
C GLY A 158 23.91 25.61 -29.60
N SER A 159 25.16 25.17 -29.42
CA SER A 159 25.61 24.27 -28.34
C SER A 159 25.48 24.92 -26.95
N SER A 160 24.24 25.03 -26.47
CA SER A 160 23.96 25.08 -25.04
C SER A 160 24.17 23.65 -24.56
N GLY A 161 25.16 23.39 -23.72
CA GLY A 161 25.38 22.06 -23.13
C GLY A 161 24.05 21.56 -22.56
N SER A 162 23.37 20.70 -23.31
CA SER A 162 21.95 20.51 -23.09
C SER A 162 21.74 19.69 -21.82
N LEU A 163 20.66 19.95 -21.09
CA LEU A 163 20.25 19.08 -19.97
C LEU A 163 20.24 17.59 -20.39
N ILE A 164 19.92 17.31 -21.65
CA ILE A 164 19.96 15.96 -22.25
C ILE A 164 21.37 15.36 -22.17
N GLU A 165 22.42 16.15 -22.38
CA GLU A 165 23.82 15.71 -22.29
C GLU A 165 24.26 15.49 -20.84
N CYS A 166 23.79 16.33 -19.90
CA CYS A 166 23.99 16.14 -18.46
C CYS A 166 23.33 14.83 -17.95
N LEU A 167 22.15 14.49 -18.48
CA LEU A 167 21.43 13.27 -18.10
C LEU A 167 21.90 12.01 -18.86
N ARG A 168 22.60 12.16 -19.99
CA ARG A 168 22.98 11.04 -20.87
C ARG A 168 23.90 10.06 -20.14
N GLY A 169 23.53 8.78 -20.15
CA GLY A 169 24.34 7.69 -19.58
C GLY A 169 24.34 7.62 -18.06
N ARG A 170 23.64 8.51 -17.35
CA ARG A 170 23.44 8.42 -15.91
C ARG A 170 22.23 7.56 -15.59
N THR A 171 22.33 6.72 -14.57
CA THR A 171 21.19 6.00 -14.01
C THR A 171 20.83 6.63 -12.67
N PHE A 172 19.57 7.04 -12.54
CA PHE A 172 19.07 7.65 -11.31
C PHE A 172 18.29 6.59 -10.55
N ARG A 173 18.60 6.45 -9.27
CA ARG A 173 17.85 5.59 -8.36
C ARG A 173 17.37 6.45 -7.21
N GLY A 174 16.06 6.49 -7.01
CA GLY A 174 15.51 6.89 -5.73
C GLY A 174 15.88 5.83 -4.71
N ALA A 175 15.97 6.24 -3.45
CA ALA A 175 16.33 5.37 -2.35
C ALA A 175 15.39 5.63 -1.19
N TYR A 176 15.17 4.61 -0.37
CA TYR A 176 14.52 4.75 0.91
C TYR A 176 15.46 4.18 1.96
N ASP A 177 15.88 5.01 2.91
CA ASP A 177 16.69 4.60 4.05
C ASP A 177 15.76 4.35 5.24
N GLU A 178 15.46 3.07 5.47
CA GLU A 178 14.58 2.64 6.58
C GLU A 178 15.16 2.96 7.95
N ALA A 179 16.49 2.99 8.10
CA ALA A 179 17.12 3.25 9.40
C ALA A 179 17.05 4.73 9.77
N ALA A 180 17.10 5.62 8.77
CA ALA A 180 17.02 7.07 8.96
C ALA A 180 15.63 7.66 8.70
N ASN A 181 14.63 6.85 8.29
CA ASN A 181 13.32 7.30 7.81
C ASN A 181 13.47 8.38 6.73
N ARG A 182 14.27 8.11 5.69
CA ARG A 182 14.55 9.08 4.62
C ARG A 182 14.12 8.59 3.26
N ALA A 183 13.35 9.41 2.56
CA ALA A 183 12.90 9.12 1.21
C ALA A 183 13.60 10.07 0.22
N LEU A 184 14.38 9.51 -0.71
CA LEU A 184 15.13 10.26 -1.71
C LEU A 184 14.39 10.28 -3.06
N PHE A 185 13.98 11.47 -3.47
CA PHE A 185 13.56 11.79 -4.83
C PHE A 185 14.75 12.31 -5.64
N VAL A 186 14.81 11.96 -6.91
CA VAL A 186 15.76 12.55 -7.86
C VAL A 186 14.96 13.29 -8.92
N VAL A 187 15.22 14.58 -9.10
CA VAL A 187 14.48 15.46 -10.00
C VAL A 187 15.44 16.27 -10.88
N THR A 188 15.00 16.74 -12.04
CA THR A 188 15.78 17.68 -12.86
C THR A 188 15.71 19.10 -12.29
N SER A 189 16.63 19.98 -12.71
CA SER A 189 16.55 21.44 -12.46
C SER A 189 15.26 22.09 -12.97
N THR A 190 14.61 21.46 -13.97
CA THR A 190 13.31 21.89 -14.51
C THR A 190 12.11 21.25 -13.80
N GLY A 191 12.36 20.38 -12.81
CA GLY A 191 11.30 19.79 -12.00
C GLY A 191 10.76 18.42 -12.43
N ASN A 192 11.34 17.79 -13.45
CA ASN A 192 10.90 16.47 -13.87
C ASN A 192 11.41 15.41 -12.90
N VAL A 193 10.54 14.55 -12.37
CA VAL A 193 10.93 13.48 -11.45
C VAL A 193 11.63 12.36 -12.23
N LEU A 194 12.94 12.24 -12.05
CA LEU A 194 13.77 11.20 -12.68
C LEU A 194 13.67 9.86 -11.94
N ALA A 195 13.58 9.90 -10.62
CA ALA A 195 13.43 8.71 -9.80
C ALA A 195 12.67 8.99 -8.50
N ARG A 196 11.86 8.03 -8.07
CA ARG A 196 11.09 8.04 -6.81
C ARG A 196 11.67 7.01 -5.84
N PRO A 197 11.52 7.21 -4.53
CA PRO A 197 11.93 6.22 -3.54
C PRO A 197 11.20 4.89 -3.76
N ILE A 198 11.91 3.77 -3.52
CA ILE A 198 11.39 2.40 -3.76
C ILE A 198 10.54 1.90 -2.55
N GLY A 199 10.47 2.70 -1.47
CA GLY A 199 9.66 2.44 -0.28
C GLY A 199 8.37 3.25 -0.25
N GLN A 200 7.47 2.85 0.65
CA GLN A 200 6.36 3.73 1.03
C GLN A 200 6.91 4.89 1.86
N ILE A 201 6.21 6.03 1.88
CA ILE A 201 6.61 7.22 2.62
C ILE A 201 5.58 7.43 3.73
N ASP A 202 6.02 7.61 4.96
CA ASP A 202 5.19 7.86 6.14
C ASP A 202 5.26 9.33 6.54
N GLU A 203 4.36 9.72 7.45
CA GLU A 203 4.28 11.09 7.94
C GLU A 203 5.56 11.61 8.63
N ASP A 204 6.34 10.73 9.25
CA ASP A 204 7.57 11.08 9.99
C ASP A 204 8.84 10.95 9.14
N ASP A 205 8.71 10.54 7.87
CA ASP A 205 9.85 10.40 6.99
C ASP A 205 10.37 11.78 6.55
N GLU A 206 11.69 11.94 6.57
CA GLU A 206 12.37 13.09 5.99
C GLU A 206 12.45 12.92 4.46
N ILE A 207 11.96 13.92 3.74
CA ILE A 207 11.97 13.91 2.28
C ILE A 207 13.17 14.67 1.77
N ILE A 208 14.02 13.96 1.06
CA ILE A 208 15.21 14.51 0.43
C ILE A 208 14.97 14.57 -1.07
N VAL A 209 15.25 15.73 -1.66
CA VAL A 209 15.15 15.98 -3.10
C VAL A 209 16.53 16.28 -3.64
N LYS A 210 17.08 15.32 -4.40
CA LYS A 210 18.30 15.51 -5.17
C LYS A 210 17.94 16.10 -6.53
N VAL A 211 18.39 17.32 -6.78
CA VAL A 211 18.18 18.01 -8.06
C VAL A 211 19.42 17.86 -8.93
N VAL A 212 19.23 17.39 -10.17
CA VAL A 212 20.28 17.17 -11.17
C VAL A 212 20.08 18.15 -12.32
N GLY A 213 21.14 18.86 -12.70
CA GLY A 213 21.04 19.82 -13.79
C GLY A 213 22.37 20.48 -14.12
N LEU A 214 22.32 21.44 -15.04
CA LEU A 214 23.43 22.36 -15.25
C LEU A 214 23.57 23.19 -13.98
N THR A 215 24.78 23.34 -13.44
CA THR A 215 24.89 23.98 -12.13
C THR A 215 24.47 25.45 -12.13
N SER A 216 24.68 26.18 -13.22
CA SER A 216 24.07 27.51 -13.42
C SER A 216 22.54 27.54 -13.21
N GLN A 217 21.84 26.42 -13.36
CA GLN A 217 20.40 26.28 -13.05
C GLN A 217 20.13 25.77 -11.62
N LEU A 218 21.13 25.16 -10.98
CA LEU A 218 21.02 24.69 -9.60
C LEU A 218 21.18 25.85 -8.61
N GLU A 219 21.85 26.94 -9.00
CA GLU A 219 21.96 28.10 -8.12
C GLU A 219 20.59 28.76 -7.86
N GLY A 220 20.29 28.92 -6.57
CA GLY A 220 19.08 29.52 -6.06
C GLY A 220 17.87 28.58 -6.02
N LEU A 221 17.96 27.29 -6.37
CA LEU A 221 16.80 26.40 -6.22
C LEU A 221 16.41 26.24 -4.75
N GLN A 222 15.14 26.00 -4.49
CA GLN A 222 14.63 25.78 -3.15
C GLN A 222 13.53 24.75 -3.24
N VAL A 223 13.49 23.87 -2.26
CA VAL A 223 12.45 22.88 -2.13
C VAL A 223 11.56 23.27 -0.96
N LYS A 224 10.26 23.24 -1.19
CA LYS A 224 9.25 23.66 -0.23
C LYS A 224 8.16 22.61 -0.16
N GLN A 225 7.84 22.16 1.04
CA GLN A 225 6.60 21.42 1.26
C GLN A 225 5.42 22.40 1.14
N THR A 226 4.49 22.09 0.25
CA THR A 226 3.24 22.86 0.06
C THR A 226 2.00 22.09 0.50
N SER A 227 2.13 20.77 0.73
CA SER A 227 1.10 19.97 1.40
C SER A 227 1.02 20.27 2.90
N ALA A 228 -0.09 19.86 3.52
CA ALA A 228 -0.29 20.03 4.94
C ALA A 228 0.80 19.35 5.78
N PHE A 229 1.09 19.97 6.92
CA PHE A 229 1.93 19.38 7.94
C PHE A 229 1.09 18.50 8.86
N ARG A 230 1.73 17.48 9.42
CA ARG A 230 1.13 16.59 10.41
C ARG A 230 0.81 17.38 11.68
N ASP A 231 -0.39 17.18 12.21
CA ASP A 231 -0.71 17.54 13.59
C ASP A 231 -0.06 16.52 14.54
N GLY A 232 1.01 16.94 15.22
CA GLY A 232 1.72 16.12 16.19
C GLY A 232 0.92 15.82 17.47
N THR A 233 -0.17 16.55 17.72
CA THR A 233 -1.05 16.37 18.88
C THR A 233 -2.27 15.50 18.56
N ALA A 234 -2.57 15.27 17.29
CA ALA A 234 -3.66 14.42 16.85
C ALA A 234 -3.37 12.95 17.19
N LEU A 235 -4.15 12.39 18.12
CA LEU A 235 -4.15 10.95 18.38
C LEU A 235 -4.88 10.23 17.24
N ARG A 236 -4.14 9.75 16.25
CA ARG A 236 -4.73 8.94 15.17
C ARG A 236 -4.80 7.48 15.57
N ILE A 237 -6.03 6.99 15.64
CA ILE A 237 -6.31 5.57 15.76
C ILE A 237 -6.60 5.02 14.37
N LEU A 238 -6.17 3.78 14.11
CA LEU A 238 -6.46 3.06 12.86
C LEU A 238 -7.94 3.18 12.46
N GLY A 239 -8.25 4.04 11.47
CA GLY A 239 -9.61 4.26 10.96
C GLY A 239 -10.07 5.72 10.72
N GLU A 240 -9.28 6.73 11.09
CA GLU A 240 -9.64 8.15 10.97
C GLU A 240 -9.12 8.81 9.67
N ALA A 241 -9.89 9.72 9.06
CA ALA A 241 -9.52 10.44 7.83
C ALA A 241 -8.99 11.86 8.15
N PRO A 242 -7.90 12.34 7.50
CA PRO A 242 -7.22 13.58 7.87
C PRO A 242 -7.77 14.86 7.19
N ALA A 243 -7.47 16.03 7.78
CA ALA A 243 -7.77 17.38 7.30
C ALA A 243 -6.52 18.31 7.44
N SER A 244 -6.38 19.30 6.54
CA SER A 244 -5.12 19.97 6.15
C SER A 244 -4.88 21.40 6.74
N THR A 245 -3.60 21.82 6.95
CA THR A 245 -2.92 23.06 6.38
C THR A 245 -1.57 23.51 7.05
N SER A 246 -0.70 24.18 6.24
CA SER A 246 0.34 25.25 6.48
C SER A 246 1.86 24.94 6.65
N GLU A 247 2.75 25.84 6.11
CA GLU A 247 4.11 25.64 5.50
C GLU A 247 5.40 26.13 6.25
N GLN A 248 6.62 25.62 5.89
CA GLN A 248 7.97 26.16 6.23
C GLN A 248 9.07 25.87 5.15
N LYS A 249 10.24 26.56 5.18
CA LYS A 249 11.25 26.66 4.07
C LYS A 249 12.74 26.78 4.52
N ILE A 250 13.75 26.14 3.86
CA ILE A 250 15.24 26.34 4.03
C ILE A 250 16.06 26.06 2.71
N THR A 251 17.35 26.48 2.63
CA THR A 251 18.23 26.93 1.49
C THR A 251 19.50 26.06 1.16
N GLU A 252 20.23 26.41 0.08
CA GLU A 252 21.23 25.71 -0.79
C GLU A 252 22.76 26.00 -0.68
N GLN A 253 23.59 25.22 -1.44
CA GLN A 253 24.97 25.53 -1.98
C GLN A 253 25.33 24.85 -3.35
N SER A 254 26.29 25.41 -4.15
CA SER A 254 26.58 25.18 -5.60
C SER A 254 27.97 24.62 -6.03
N THR A 255 28.17 24.23 -7.33
CA THR A 255 29.15 24.76 -8.36
C THR A 255 29.27 23.92 -9.68
N ASP A 256 29.63 24.60 -10.81
CA ASP A 256 29.55 24.23 -12.26
C ASP A 256 30.32 23.01 -12.79
N GLU A 257 29.58 21.90 -12.88
CA GLU A 257 29.62 20.84 -13.92
C GLU A 257 28.16 20.33 -14.10
N CYS A 258 27.88 19.16 -14.70
CA CYS A 258 26.57 18.53 -14.49
C CYS A 258 26.46 18.17 -13.00
N GLY A 259 25.86 19.08 -12.25
CA GLY A 259 25.88 19.12 -10.81
C GLY A 259 24.72 18.36 -10.21
N GLU A 260 24.87 18.04 -8.93
CA GLU A 260 23.78 17.53 -8.11
C GLU A 260 23.76 18.35 -6.83
N ILE A 261 22.58 18.85 -6.46
CA ILE A 261 22.35 19.45 -5.15
C ILE A 261 21.32 18.63 -4.39
N THR A 262 21.50 18.48 -3.09
CA THR A 262 20.58 17.74 -2.23
C THR A 262 19.88 18.71 -1.30
N LEU A 263 18.55 18.74 -1.36
CA LEU A 263 17.70 19.64 -0.61
C LEU A 263 16.77 18.83 0.28
N SER A 264 16.65 19.22 1.55
CA SER A 264 15.67 18.61 2.45
C SER A 264 14.36 19.40 2.33
N ALA A 265 13.28 18.70 2.02
CA ALA A 265 11.93 19.25 2.08
C ALA A 265 11.35 19.20 3.51
N GLY A 266 12.11 18.65 4.46
CA GLY A 266 11.67 18.44 5.84
C GLY A 266 10.96 17.10 6.03
N ASN A 267 10.29 16.98 7.18
CA ASN A 267 9.46 15.84 7.56
C ASN A 267 8.09 16.36 8.05
N GLY A 268 7.20 15.45 8.45
CA GLY A 268 5.91 15.83 9.02
C GLY A 268 4.86 16.10 7.96
N PHE A 269 4.77 15.26 6.93
CA PHE A 269 3.72 15.37 5.92
C PHE A 269 2.40 14.80 6.44
N ASP A 270 1.28 15.50 6.19
CA ASP A 270 -0.05 14.98 6.49
C ASP A 270 -0.37 13.74 5.60
N PRO A 271 -1.13 12.74 6.08
CA PRO A 271 -1.34 11.52 5.33
C PRO A 271 -2.27 11.73 4.14
N GLY A 272 -2.19 10.78 3.21
CA GLY A 272 -2.86 10.84 1.93
C GLY A 272 -1.93 11.40 0.87
N LYS A 273 -1.63 12.70 0.90
CA LYS A 273 -0.91 13.36 -0.20
C LYS A 273 0.13 14.35 0.31
N GLY A 274 1.39 14.07 -0.01
CA GLY A 274 2.50 15.00 0.09
C GLY A 274 2.71 15.73 -1.23
N THR A 275 2.97 17.03 -1.16
CA THR A 275 3.26 17.89 -2.32
C THR A 275 4.50 18.71 -2.01
N ILE A 276 5.45 18.66 -2.92
CA ILE A 276 6.69 19.43 -2.87
C ILE A 276 6.74 20.35 -4.08
N GLU A 277 7.03 21.62 -3.83
CA GLU A 277 7.32 22.63 -4.83
C GLU A 277 8.84 22.84 -4.95
N LEU A 278 9.34 22.79 -6.18
CA LEU A 278 10.66 23.26 -6.53
C LEU A 278 10.53 24.70 -7.03
N SER A 279 11.29 25.61 -6.45
CA SER A 279 11.28 27.04 -6.76
C SER A 279 12.70 27.55 -6.97
N GLN A 280 12.86 28.73 -7.57
CA GLN A 280 14.15 29.40 -7.73
C GLN A 280 14.10 30.79 -7.11
N LEU A 281 15.13 31.15 -6.36
CA LEU A 281 15.31 32.47 -5.80
C LEU A 281 15.79 33.44 -6.89
N LYS A 282 14.93 34.37 -7.30
CA LYS A 282 15.26 35.44 -8.25
C LYS A 282 15.02 36.79 -7.59
N GLY A 283 16.09 37.56 -7.39
CA GLY A 283 15.99 38.88 -6.75
C GLY A 283 15.47 38.85 -5.31
N GLY A 284 15.71 37.74 -4.59
CA GLY A 284 15.20 37.54 -3.22
C GLY A 284 13.77 37.01 -3.14
N GLU A 285 13.06 36.91 -4.26
CA GLU A 285 11.73 36.31 -4.33
C GLU A 285 11.79 34.85 -4.79
N SER A 286 10.91 34.03 -4.25
CA SER A 286 10.77 32.62 -4.62
C SER A 286 9.86 32.48 -5.81
N VAL A 287 10.40 32.08 -6.96
CA VAL A 287 9.62 31.83 -8.17
C VAL A 287 9.40 30.32 -8.33
N PRO A 288 8.16 29.81 -8.27
CA PRO A 288 7.90 28.38 -8.44
C PRO A 288 8.29 27.92 -9.85
N ILE A 289 8.98 26.78 -9.94
CA ILE A 289 9.34 26.10 -11.20
C ILE A 289 8.33 24.99 -11.47
N THR A 290 8.13 24.12 -10.49
CA THR A 290 7.22 22.98 -10.59
C THR A 290 6.74 22.54 -9.20
N SER A 291 5.80 21.61 -9.19
CA SER A 291 5.50 20.80 -8.01
C SER A 291 5.27 19.35 -8.41
N PHE A 292 5.58 18.43 -7.50
CA PHE A 292 5.22 17.02 -7.67
C PHE A 292 4.60 16.46 -6.41
N ASP A 293 3.74 15.46 -6.62
CA ASP A 293 2.97 14.80 -5.58
C ASP A 293 3.50 13.41 -5.27
N PHE A 294 3.29 12.96 -4.04
CA PHE A 294 3.53 11.59 -3.59
C PHE A 294 2.52 11.17 -2.51
N LEU A 295 2.37 9.86 -2.34
CA LEU A 295 1.49 9.29 -1.31
C LEU A 295 2.21 9.31 0.05
N VAL A 296 1.51 9.76 1.08
CA VAL A 296 2.00 9.73 2.47
C VAL A 296 1.12 8.78 3.27
N ASN A 297 1.73 7.78 3.87
CA ASN A 297 1.06 6.80 4.70
C ASN A 297 0.85 7.36 6.11
N PRO A 298 -0.34 7.18 6.69
CA PRO A 298 -0.60 7.56 8.07
C PRO A 298 0.17 6.68 9.06
N LEU A 299 0.58 7.29 10.16
CA LEU A 299 1.14 6.63 11.33
C LEU A 299 0.09 6.56 12.43
N TYR A 300 -0.07 5.37 12.99
CA TYR A 300 -1.11 5.11 13.96
C TYR A 300 -0.53 4.92 15.35
N ALA A 301 -1.23 5.44 16.37
CA ALA A 301 -0.84 5.28 17.77
C ALA A 301 -1.39 3.99 18.40
N GLY A 302 -2.26 3.26 17.70
CA GLY A 302 -2.85 2.00 18.17
C GLY A 302 -3.92 1.47 17.23
N ALA A 303 -4.38 0.26 17.52
CA ALA A 303 -5.37 -0.46 16.72
C ALA A 303 -6.63 -0.82 17.54
N PHE A 304 -7.79 -0.75 16.90
CA PHE A 304 -8.99 -1.45 17.35
C PHE A 304 -9.15 -2.75 16.57
N SER A 305 -9.38 -3.84 17.29
CA SER A 305 -9.57 -5.16 16.69
C SER A 305 -10.76 -5.89 17.31
N PHE A 306 -11.33 -6.82 16.55
CA PHE A 306 -12.50 -7.58 16.96
C PHE A 306 -12.28 -9.07 16.69
N GLY A 307 -12.68 -9.93 17.63
CA GLY A 307 -12.61 -11.38 17.42
C GLY A 307 -12.94 -12.22 18.64
N PRO A 308 -12.83 -13.56 18.50
CA PRO A 308 -13.03 -14.50 19.59
C PRO A 308 -11.87 -14.48 20.60
N ALA A 309 -12.21 -14.55 21.88
CA ALA A 309 -11.34 -14.76 23.02
C ALA A 309 -11.81 -16.00 23.78
N TYR A 310 -10.95 -17.01 23.86
CA TYR A 310 -11.15 -18.20 24.66
C TYR A 310 -10.72 -17.95 26.10
N SER A 311 -11.59 -18.24 27.06
CA SER A 311 -11.24 -18.26 28.49
C SER A 311 -11.90 -19.45 29.20
N LYS A 312 -11.23 -19.95 30.23
CA LYS A 312 -11.74 -20.97 31.14
C LYS A 312 -12.56 -20.41 32.30
N LEU A 313 -12.61 -19.08 32.44
CA LEU A 313 -13.39 -18.42 33.48
C LEU A 313 -14.89 -18.67 33.25
N GLY A 314 -15.39 -19.72 33.92
CA GLY A 314 -16.77 -20.18 33.82
C GLY A 314 -17.65 -19.55 34.89
N ASN A 315 -18.89 -19.24 34.52
CA ASN A 315 -19.94 -19.01 35.48
C ASN A 315 -20.44 -20.38 35.98
N TYR A 316 -20.46 -20.60 37.29
CA TYR A 316 -20.99 -21.85 37.83
C TYR A 316 -22.46 -21.67 38.16
N THR A 317 -23.29 -22.55 37.61
CA THR A 317 -24.63 -22.76 38.15
C THR A 317 -24.60 -23.97 39.07
N TYR A 318 -25.25 -23.83 40.21
CA TYR A 318 -25.35 -24.88 41.20
C TYR A 318 -26.77 -25.41 41.22
N GLY A 319 -26.90 -26.71 41.41
CA GLY A 319 -28.19 -27.36 41.55
C GLY A 319 -28.06 -28.66 42.30
N TYR A 320 -29.16 -29.39 42.39
CA TYR A 320 -29.25 -30.60 43.19
C TYR A 320 -29.37 -31.82 42.29
N VAL A 321 -28.63 -32.89 42.61
CA VAL A 321 -28.79 -34.20 41.98
C VAL A 321 -29.20 -35.21 43.04
N ALA A 322 -30.24 -36.00 42.74
CA ALA A 322 -30.71 -37.06 43.62
C ALA A 322 -29.70 -38.22 43.65
N THR A 323 -29.26 -38.62 44.84
CA THR A 323 -28.35 -39.74 45.08
C THR A 323 -28.97 -40.69 46.10
N GLY A 324 -29.85 -41.58 45.64
CA GLY A 324 -30.61 -42.48 46.52
C GLY A 324 -31.68 -41.72 47.31
N ALA A 325 -31.63 -41.80 48.64
CA ALA A 325 -32.52 -41.05 49.54
C ALA A 325 -32.07 -39.60 49.80
N ASP A 326 -30.84 -39.25 49.41
CA ASP A 326 -30.24 -37.93 49.64
C ASP A 326 -30.29 -37.05 48.37
N THR A 327 -30.22 -35.73 48.54
CA THR A 327 -29.89 -34.80 47.45
C THR A 327 -28.49 -34.23 47.67
N THR A 328 -27.64 -34.31 46.65
CA THR A 328 -26.27 -33.79 46.70
C THR A 328 -26.19 -32.48 45.91
N LEU A 329 -25.55 -31.47 46.50
CA LEU A 329 -25.24 -30.21 45.82
C LEU A 329 -24.15 -30.45 44.77
N THR A 330 -24.44 -30.10 43.51
CA THR A 330 -23.47 -30.22 42.41
C THR A 330 -23.45 -28.94 41.58
N VAL A 331 -22.43 -28.84 40.73
CA VAL A 331 -22.38 -27.86 39.66
C VAL A 331 -23.21 -28.41 38.50
N THR A 332 -24.41 -27.83 38.28
CA THR A 332 -25.35 -28.29 37.24
C THR A 332 -24.94 -27.84 35.84
N ASP A 333 -24.29 -26.69 35.75
CA ASP A 333 -23.68 -26.23 34.52
C ASP A 333 -22.31 -25.66 34.86
N ARG A 334 -21.27 -26.34 34.39
CA ARG A 334 -20.01 -25.67 34.10
C ARG A 334 -20.19 -25.19 32.69
N GLU A 335 -20.61 -23.93 32.55
CA GLU A 335 -20.69 -23.36 31.22
C GLU A 335 -19.36 -23.64 30.51
N SER A 336 -19.44 -24.44 29.44
CA SER A 336 -18.30 -24.94 28.67
C SER A 336 -17.36 -23.77 28.34
N PRO A 337 -16.03 -23.98 28.22
CA PRO A 337 -15.07 -22.90 27.97
C PRO A 337 -15.61 -21.87 26.99
N ARG A 338 -15.80 -20.64 27.48
CA ARG A 338 -16.58 -19.64 26.77
C ARG A 338 -15.67 -18.98 25.74
N ILE A 339 -16.15 -18.99 24.50
CA ILE A 339 -15.68 -18.07 23.48
C ILE A 339 -16.43 -16.76 23.70
N HIS A 340 -15.70 -15.75 24.12
CA HIS A 340 -16.16 -14.38 24.22
C HIS A 340 -15.85 -13.67 22.90
N TYR A 341 -16.76 -12.86 22.37
CA TYR A 341 -16.42 -11.93 21.30
C TYR A 341 -16.00 -10.62 21.93
N VAL A 342 -14.77 -10.21 21.68
CA VAL A 342 -14.15 -9.04 22.31
C VAL A 342 -13.87 -7.95 21.29
N LEU A 343 -14.09 -6.71 21.70
CA LEU A 343 -13.55 -5.52 21.07
C LEU A 343 -12.31 -5.12 21.85
N ALA A 344 -11.16 -5.13 21.19
CA ALA A 344 -9.87 -4.87 21.78
C ALA A 344 -9.28 -3.55 21.27
N TYR A 345 -8.57 -2.85 22.16
CA TYR A 345 -7.73 -1.71 21.85
C TYR A 345 -6.28 -2.06 22.22
N THR A 346 -5.38 -1.88 21.25
CA THR A 346 -3.95 -2.18 21.38
C THR A 346 -3.15 -0.91 21.07
N PRO A 347 -2.73 -0.12 22.08
CA PRO A 347 -1.85 1.02 21.88
C PRO A 347 -0.45 0.60 21.47
N PHE A 348 0.16 1.32 20.52
CA PHE A 348 1.52 1.08 20.06
C PHE A 348 2.53 1.83 20.93
N ILE A 349 2.92 1.22 22.04
CA ILE A 349 3.75 1.86 23.07
C ILE A 349 5.19 2.14 22.64
N TRP A 350 5.64 1.50 21.55
CA TRP A 350 6.98 1.65 21.00
C TRP A 350 7.10 2.79 19.97
N GLY A 351 6.03 3.54 19.75
CA GLY A 351 5.94 4.59 18.75
C GLY A 351 4.85 4.31 17.72
N ASN A 352 4.46 5.36 17.00
CA ASN A 352 3.43 5.25 15.98
C ASN A 352 3.92 4.38 14.81
N ARG A 353 2.99 3.63 14.20
CA ARG A 353 3.32 2.65 13.17
C ARG A 353 2.62 2.93 11.86
N ASP A 354 3.35 2.75 10.77
CA ASP A 354 2.72 2.37 9.52
C ASP A 354 2.39 0.87 9.58
N VAL A 355 1.16 0.53 9.21
CA VAL A 355 0.71 -0.85 9.15
C VAL A 355 1.36 -1.64 8.01
N ALA A 356 1.81 -0.96 6.97
CA ALA A 356 2.37 -1.58 5.77
C ALA A 356 3.89 -1.77 5.82
N LYS A 357 4.61 -1.00 6.65
CA LYS A 357 6.03 -1.17 6.93
C LYS A 357 6.25 -1.97 8.22
N LEU A 358 7.07 -3.01 8.16
CA LEU A 358 7.63 -3.63 9.35
C LEU A 358 8.79 -2.75 9.84
N LYS A 359 8.47 -1.59 10.46
CA LYS A 359 9.48 -0.59 10.88
C LYS A 359 10.51 -1.13 11.87
N SER A 360 10.20 -2.22 12.57
CA SER A 360 11.08 -2.74 13.60
C SER A 360 11.85 -3.98 13.18
N LEU A 361 13.18 -3.86 13.16
CA LEU A 361 14.08 -5.02 13.18
C LEU A 361 14.02 -5.77 14.53
N ARG A 362 13.44 -5.17 15.56
CA ARG A 362 13.46 -5.69 16.92
C ARG A 362 12.16 -6.41 17.23
N PHE A 363 12.24 -7.74 17.32
CA PHE A 363 11.09 -8.62 17.55
C PHE A 363 10.17 -8.19 18.72
N TYR A 364 10.73 -7.64 19.81
CA TYR A 364 9.92 -7.24 20.97
C TYR A 364 8.96 -6.07 20.68
N GLU A 365 9.27 -5.24 19.67
CA GLU A 365 8.39 -4.13 19.30
C GLU A 365 7.13 -4.67 18.63
N HIS A 366 7.04 -5.93 18.21
CA HIS A 366 5.77 -6.49 17.73
C HIS A 366 4.73 -6.72 18.83
N PHE A 367 5.12 -6.60 20.11
CA PHE A 367 4.26 -6.85 21.25
C PHE A 367 3.83 -5.56 21.92
N ASN A 368 2.52 -5.39 22.11
CA ASN A 368 1.92 -4.21 22.71
C ASN A 368 0.89 -4.63 23.77
N PRO A 369 0.69 -3.84 24.83
CA PRO A 369 -0.38 -4.10 25.77
C PRO A 369 -1.74 -3.97 25.06
N THR A 370 -2.73 -4.71 25.55
CA THR A 370 -4.08 -4.72 25.00
C THR A 370 -5.09 -4.74 26.12
N ILE A 371 -6.10 -3.90 25.97
CA ILE A 371 -7.30 -3.94 26.79
C ILE A 371 -8.46 -4.36 25.88
N ALA A 372 -9.31 -5.25 26.34
CA ALA A 372 -10.48 -5.66 25.58
C ALA A 372 -11.70 -5.82 26.47
N LEU A 373 -12.85 -5.62 25.84
CA LEU A 373 -14.16 -5.70 26.46
C LEU A 373 -15.00 -6.70 25.68
N THR A 374 -15.79 -7.52 26.38
CA THR A 374 -16.77 -8.35 25.70
C THR A 374 -17.88 -7.51 25.08
N VAL A 375 -18.35 -7.91 23.90
CA VAL A 375 -19.52 -7.31 23.26
C VAL A 375 -20.83 -7.66 24.00
N ARG A 376 -20.85 -8.79 24.73
CA ARG A 376 -21.95 -9.18 25.62
C ARG A 376 -21.48 -9.17 27.06
N ASN A 377 -22.28 -8.64 28.00
CA ASN A 377 -21.93 -8.56 29.42
C ASN A 377 -20.65 -7.74 29.70
N THR A 378 -20.49 -6.61 29.01
CA THR A 378 -19.32 -5.71 29.07
C THR A 378 -18.92 -5.28 30.48
N PHE A 379 -19.89 -5.07 31.38
CA PHE A 379 -19.62 -4.64 32.76
C PHE A 379 -19.24 -5.79 33.71
N ASP A 380 -19.37 -7.02 33.26
CA ASP A 380 -19.07 -8.22 34.04
C ASP A 380 -17.82 -8.94 33.54
N ASN A 381 -17.17 -8.47 32.47
CA ASN A 381 -15.96 -9.07 31.91
C ASN A 381 -15.02 -8.00 31.35
N ALA A 382 -13.75 -8.09 31.69
CA ALA A 382 -12.67 -7.28 31.15
C ALA A 382 -11.47 -8.16 30.82
N PHE A 383 -10.71 -7.78 29.80
CA PHE A 383 -9.55 -8.53 29.34
C PHE A 383 -8.36 -7.58 29.29
N ILE A 384 -7.24 -8.01 29.85
CA ILE A 384 -5.97 -7.28 29.79
C ILE A 384 -4.88 -8.24 29.36
N GLY A 385 -4.04 -7.86 28.42
CA GLY A 385 -3.05 -8.78 27.87
C GLY A 385 -1.98 -8.10 27.06
N ILE A 386 -1.20 -8.93 26.38
CA ILE A 386 -0.19 -8.52 25.42
C ILE A 386 -0.60 -9.08 24.07
N SER A 387 -0.70 -8.21 23.07
CA SER A 387 -0.94 -8.60 21.68
C SER A 387 0.33 -8.56 20.86
N GLY A 388 0.56 -9.62 20.10
CA GLY A 388 1.49 -9.66 18.99
C GLY A 388 0.76 -9.40 17.67
N ASP A 389 1.35 -8.58 16.82
CA ASP A 389 0.92 -8.43 15.44
C ASP A 389 1.20 -9.72 14.63
N LEU A 390 0.16 -10.25 13.98
CA LEU A 390 0.23 -11.30 12.98
C LEU A 390 -0.17 -10.72 11.60
N PHE A 391 0.62 -11.04 10.58
CA PHE A 391 0.33 -10.70 9.17
C PHE A 391 0.19 -9.18 8.90
N ARG A 392 1.22 -8.39 9.22
CA ARG A 392 1.31 -6.95 8.87
C ARG A 392 0.11 -6.13 9.37
N ASN A 393 -0.18 -6.22 10.67
CA ASN A 393 -1.22 -5.52 11.40
C ASN A 393 -2.66 -5.81 10.93
N SER A 394 -2.90 -6.96 10.30
CA SER A 394 -4.25 -7.39 9.91
C SER A 394 -4.92 -8.28 10.95
N ALA A 395 -4.13 -9.03 11.72
CA ALA A 395 -4.61 -9.84 12.82
C ALA A 395 -3.72 -9.64 14.06
N PHE A 396 -4.31 -9.76 15.24
CA PHE A 396 -3.61 -9.67 16.51
C PHE A 396 -3.86 -10.94 17.31
N PHE A 397 -2.78 -11.50 17.82
CA PHE A 397 -2.81 -12.59 18.77
C PHE A 397 -2.62 -12.04 20.16
N THR A 398 -3.55 -12.29 21.07
CA THR A 398 -3.51 -11.75 22.43
C THR A 398 -3.48 -12.88 23.45
N VAL A 399 -2.58 -12.78 24.43
CA VAL A 399 -2.63 -13.61 25.66
C VAL A 399 -2.71 -12.69 26.86
N GLY A 400 -3.45 -13.10 27.89
CA GLY A 400 -3.55 -12.27 29.08
C GLY A 400 -4.46 -12.83 30.15
N GLN A 401 -4.99 -11.93 30.97
CA GLN A 401 -5.92 -12.21 32.06
C GLN A 401 -7.33 -11.75 31.66
N HIS A 402 -8.27 -12.66 31.79
CA HIS A 402 -9.70 -12.38 31.74
C HIS A 402 -10.16 -12.21 33.19
N ILE A 403 -10.70 -11.05 33.50
CA ILE A 403 -11.23 -10.67 34.81
C ILE A 403 -12.74 -10.57 34.67
N GLY A 404 -13.48 -11.40 35.39
CA GLY A 404 -14.92 -11.50 35.23
C GLY A 404 -15.67 -11.72 36.53
N LYS A 405 -16.91 -11.25 36.59
CA LYS A 405 -17.83 -11.56 37.69
C LYS A 405 -18.42 -12.94 37.47
N VAL A 406 -18.19 -13.83 38.42
CA VAL A 406 -18.67 -15.20 38.38
C VAL A 406 -19.54 -15.49 39.60
N SER A 407 -20.54 -16.33 39.40
CA SER A 407 -21.35 -16.87 40.48
C SER A 407 -20.58 -17.98 41.20
N ARG A 408 -20.54 -17.90 42.53
CA ARG A 408 -19.94 -18.89 43.43
C ARG A 408 -20.92 -19.22 44.55
N LEU A 409 -20.76 -20.38 45.17
CA LEU A 409 -21.44 -20.66 46.44
C LEU A 409 -21.04 -19.60 47.46
N ASP A 410 -22.01 -19.11 48.22
CA ASP A 410 -21.74 -18.18 49.32
C ASP A 410 -20.86 -18.88 50.36
N PRO A 411 -19.62 -18.44 50.61
CA PRO A 411 -18.75 -19.06 51.59
C PRO A 411 -19.33 -18.99 53.01
N ASN A 412 -20.22 -18.03 53.29
CA ASN A 412 -20.88 -17.89 54.59
C ASN A 412 -22.07 -18.84 54.77
N ALA A 413 -22.53 -19.50 53.70
CA ALA A 413 -23.63 -20.46 53.78
C ALA A 413 -23.21 -21.80 54.39
N GLY A 414 -21.90 -22.05 54.55
CA GLY A 414 -21.38 -23.32 55.05
C GLY A 414 -21.69 -24.50 54.13
N LEU A 415 -21.83 -24.25 52.82
CA LEU A 415 -22.12 -25.25 51.80
C LEU A 415 -20.94 -25.42 50.84
N ASN A 416 -20.57 -26.66 50.57
CA ASN A 416 -19.59 -27.06 49.59
C ASN A 416 -20.22 -27.94 48.50
N VAL A 417 -19.64 -27.91 47.30
CA VAL A 417 -20.00 -28.88 46.25
C VAL A 417 -19.73 -30.29 46.77
N GLY A 418 -20.73 -31.17 46.68
CA GLY A 418 -20.70 -32.52 47.25
C GLY A 418 -21.43 -32.67 48.58
N ASP A 419 -21.86 -31.57 49.21
CA ASP A 419 -22.62 -31.64 50.46
C ASP A 419 -24.00 -32.29 50.24
N LYS A 420 -24.37 -33.16 51.18
CA LYS A 420 -25.70 -33.77 51.25
C LYS A 420 -26.66 -32.85 51.96
N LEU A 421 -27.80 -32.58 51.32
CA LEU A 421 -28.82 -31.68 51.85
C LEU A 421 -30.14 -32.42 52.02
N THR A 422 -30.86 -32.08 53.08
CA THR A 422 -32.20 -32.59 53.35
C THR A 422 -33.19 -31.97 52.36
N PRO A 423 -34.09 -32.76 51.73
CA PRO A 423 -35.09 -32.25 50.80
C PRO A 423 -35.92 -31.12 51.45
N GLY A 424 -35.89 -29.91 50.88
CA GLY A 424 -36.71 -28.78 51.36
C GLY A 424 -36.08 -27.38 51.28
N LYS A 425 -34.75 -27.25 51.19
CA LYS A 425 -34.10 -25.94 50.97
C LYS A 425 -34.15 -25.54 49.49
N ARG A 426 -35.06 -24.61 49.15
CA ARG A 426 -35.38 -24.24 47.76
C ARG A 426 -34.35 -23.37 47.04
N THR A 427 -33.45 -22.69 47.75
CA THR A 427 -32.48 -21.76 47.14
C THR A 427 -31.06 -22.08 47.55
N ILE A 428 -30.18 -22.23 46.56
CA ILE A 428 -28.74 -22.37 46.78
C ILE A 428 -28.17 -20.95 46.92
N PRO A 429 -27.65 -20.55 48.09
CA PRO A 429 -27.08 -19.22 48.28
C PRO A 429 -25.82 -19.10 47.43
N THR A 430 -25.84 -18.13 46.52
CA THR A 430 -24.72 -17.81 45.65
C THR A 430 -24.38 -16.33 45.77
N VAL A 431 -23.09 -16.02 45.65
CA VAL A 431 -22.56 -14.66 45.62
C VAL A 431 -21.85 -14.43 44.30
N ARG A 432 -21.90 -13.20 43.80
CA ARG A 432 -21.07 -12.78 42.68
C ARG A 432 -19.73 -12.28 43.22
N SER A 433 -18.65 -12.84 42.69
CA SER A 433 -17.29 -12.41 43.03
C SER A 433 -16.50 -12.16 41.76
N TRP A 434 -15.51 -11.26 41.84
CA TRP A 434 -14.56 -11.04 40.76
C TRP A 434 -13.50 -12.12 40.82
N GLU A 435 -13.32 -12.83 39.71
CA GLU A 435 -12.28 -13.82 39.55
C GLU A 435 -11.50 -13.57 38.26
N ASN A 436 -10.35 -14.22 38.15
CA ASN A 436 -9.51 -14.14 36.97
C ASN A 436 -9.10 -15.53 36.48
N ASP A 437 -8.87 -15.62 35.18
CA ASP A 437 -8.24 -16.77 34.53
C ASP A 437 -7.46 -16.26 33.31
N TRP A 438 -6.60 -17.09 32.74
CA TRP A 438 -5.95 -16.74 31.49
C TRP A 438 -6.95 -16.73 30.33
N PHE A 439 -6.64 -15.93 29.30
CA PHE A 439 -7.33 -16.00 28.02
C PHE A 439 -6.34 -15.99 26.87
N PHE A 440 -6.89 -16.38 25.73
CA PHE A 440 -6.24 -16.36 24.44
C PHE A 440 -7.21 -15.78 23.42
N SER A 441 -6.76 -14.89 22.55
CA SER A 441 -7.61 -14.31 21.51
C SER A 441 -6.87 -14.19 20.20
N VAL A 442 -7.63 -14.34 19.10
CA VAL A 442 -7.21 -13.93 17.77
C VAL A 442 -8.24 -12.93 17.29
N THR A 443 -7.81 -11.69 17.10
CA THR A 443 -8.67 -10.59 16.66
C THR A 443 -8.19 -10.08 15.30
N ILE A 444 -9.10 -9.49 14.54
CA ILE A 444 -8.82 -8.92 13.22
C ILE A 444 -8.99 -7.40 13.33
N ASP A 445 -8.15 -6.64 12.64
CA ASP A 445 -8.29 -5.18 12.53
C ASP A 445 -9.71 -4.81 12.06
N LEU A 446 -10.31 -3.80 12.69
CA LEU A 446 -11.71 -3.45 12.40
C LEU A 446 -11.92 -3.05 10.93
N ARG A 447 -10.92 -2.48 10.24
CA ARG A 447 -11.06 -2.12 8.81
C ARG A 447 -11.10 -3.37 7.94
N ALA A 448 -10.25 -4.36 8.23
CA ALA A 448 -10.29 -5.64 7.53
C ALA A 448 -11.63 -6.34 7.77
N ALA A 449 -12.14 -6.32 9.00
CA ALA A 449 -13.47 -6.83 9.32
C ALA A 449 -14.58 -6.08 8.56
N LEU A 450 -14.58 -4.75 8.58
CA LEU A 450 -15.57 -3.92 7.87
C LEU A 450 -15.52 -4.12 6.35
N ARG A 451 -14.33 -4.23 5.75
CA ARG A 451 -14.18 -4.56 4.33
C ARG A 451 -14.76 -5.94 4.00
N PHE A 452 -14.53 -6.92 4.86
CA PHE A 452 -15.09 -8.26 4.69
C PHE A 452 -16.62 -8.26 4.79
N PHE A 453 -17.19 -7.56 5.78
CA PHE A 453 -18.64 -7.43 5.92
C PHE A 453 -19.26 -6.68 4.73
N ASN A 454 -18.66 -5.58 4.29
CA ASN A 454 -19.16 -4.81 3.14
C ASN A 454 -19.08 -5.61 1.84
N ALA A 455 -18.01 -6.38 1.62
CA ALA A 455 -17.88 -7.27 0.46
C ALA A 455 -18.94 -8.38 0.48
N GLY A 456 -19.17 -9.00 1.65
CA GLY A 456 -20.20 -10.03 1.82
C GLY A 456 -21.62 -9.50 1.58
N LEU A 457 -21.94 -8.33 2.13
CA LEU A 457 -23.24 -7.67 1.93
C LEU A 457 -23.47 -7.22 0.48
N ALA A 458 -22.42 -6.76 -0.22
CA ALA A 458 -22.49 -6.42 -1.64
C ALA A 458 -22.69 -7.64 -2.55
N SER A 459 -22.29 -8.84 -2.10
CA SER A 459 -22.44 -10.10 -2.84
C SER A 459 -23.74 -10.86 -2.56
N ALA A 460 -24.55 -10.41 -1.60
CA ALA A 460 -25.84 -11.03 -1.32
C ALA A 460 -26.87 -10.65 -2.42
N PRO A 461 -27.49 -11.62 -3.12
CA PRO A 461 -28.57 -11.32 -4.05
C PRO A 461 -29.71 -10.63 -3.29
N ARG A 462 -30.21 -9.52 -3.84
CA ARG A 462 -31.32 -8.75 -3.27
C ARG A 462 -32.62 -9.53 -3.22
#